data_AF-A0A950HYT4-F1
#
_entry.id   AF-A0A950HYT4-F1
#
_cell.length_a   1.000
_cell.length_b   1.000
_cell.length_c   1.000
_cell.angle_alpha   90.00
_cell.angle_beta   90.00
_cell.angle_gamma   90.00
#
_symmetry.space_group_name_H-M   'P 1'
#
loop_
_entity.id
_entity.type
_entity.pdbx_description
1 polymer ?
#
loop_
_entity_poly.entity_id
_entity_poly.type
_entity_poly.pdbx_seq_one_letter_code
_entity_poly.pdbx_strand_id
1 'polypeptide(L)'
;MSNSASYAAVVQELYVAYFGRPADPGGLQNFEASLAAANAPTTLAGLASLYGSNATITSLINSFGNSTESGQLYGTNVSTSLAAATKFVNAIFQDLFNRAPLAAGLNFWTNALLSGSMTPGQAALNIAVGAGAADMATFNNKITAAGIFTADLVSDNGTAFYTGSSAAAAARAYLAGITSSTTTAAMQTAATTTVDNLIGVTPTPTPAPVPTPAPPSMTLTVAGDSIVMNNTTAASTVTLSGADLTAYPASNHGTLAELVANGITAVVDSSGSFTLSAAGNLSATTFNFGTGAVSGASAAASAGITYSGVTTYVTSIYNDSVTLSASSQNVTGGASGNNTINLAALTYTGTTAFGAAGADTVNVTVGGNISGGTITTGGASVALVLSGAGS
;
A
#
# COMPACT_ATOMS: atom_id res chain seq x y z
N MET A 1 43.09 2.59 16.21
CA MET A 1 41.68 2.69 15.81
C MET A 1 41.65 3.55 14.56
N SER A 2 41.58 2.93 13.38
CA SER A 2 41.56 3.69 12.12
C SER A 2 40.15 4.24 11.93
N ASN A 3 40.06 5.57 11.84
CA ASN A 3 38.82 6.32 11.66
C ASN A 3 38.24 6.02 10.27
N SER A 4 37.40 4.98 10.13
CA SER A 4 36.71 4.66 8.88
C SER A 4 35.56 5.64 8.62
N ALA A 5 35.90 6.88 8.29
CA ALA A 5 34.97 7.75 7.58
C ALA A 5 34.80 7.16 6.17
N SER A 6 33.63 6.60 5.88
CA SER A 6 33.36 5.94 4.59
C SER A 6 33.45 6.95 3.45
N TYR A 7 34.34 6.70 2.48
CA TYR A 7 34.46 7.50 1.26
C TYR A 7 33.30 7.27 0.28
N ALA A 8 32.40 6.32 0.56
CA ALA A 8 31.31 5.94 -0.33
C ALA A 8 30.48 7.14 -0.80
N ALA A 9 30.12 8.02 0.12
CA ALA A 9 29.32 9.21 -0.21
C ALA A 9 30.03 10.11 -1.22
N VAL A 10 31.30 10.45 -0.99
CA VAL A 10 32.04 11.35 -1.89
C VAL A 10 32.37 10.68 -3.23
N VAL A 11 32.55 9.36 -3.27
CA VAL A 11 32.72 8.65 -4.54
C VAL A 11 31.42 8.61 -5.34
N GLN A 12 30.27 8.40 -4.69
CA GLN A 12 28.97 8.53 -5.35
C GLN A 12 28.76 9.95 -5.87
N GLU A 13 29.13 10.97 -5.10
CA GLU A 13 29.11 12.37 -5.55
C GLU A 13 29.91 12.57 -6.84
N LEU A 14 31.12 12.00 -6.95
CA LEU A 14 31.94 12.11 -8.16
C LEU A 14 31.33 11.39 -9.36
N TYR A 15 30.81 10.18 -9.18
CA TYR A 15 30.16 9.41 -10.26
C TYR A 15 28.88 10.07 -10.74
N VAL A 16 28.03 10.54 -9.82
CA VAL A 16 26.81 11.28 -10.16
C VAL A 16 27.16 12.60 -10.84
N ALA A 17 28.15 13.33 -10.32
CA ALA A 17 28.53 14.62 -10.88
C ALA A 17 29.11 14.53 -12.28
N TYR A 18 29.91 13.50 -12.59
CA TYR A 18 30.58 13.40 -13.88
C TYR A 18 29.84 12.54 -14.89
N PHE A 19 29.23 11.41 -14.49
CA PHE A 19 28.61 10.45 -15.40
C PHE A 19 27.08 10.40 -15.29
N GLY A 20 26.48 11.11 -14.33
CA GLY A 20 25.04 11.09 -14.09
C GLY A 20 24.50 9.73 -13.65
N ARG A 21 25.35 8.82 -13.17
CA ARG A 21 24.97 7.46 -12.75
C ARG A 21 25.58 7.09 -11.39
N PRO A 22 24.99 6.11 -10.69
CA PRO A 22 25.60 5.50 -9.51
C PRO A 22 26.95 4.86 -9.85
N ALA A 23 27.87 4.85 -8.88
CA ALA A 23 29.11 4.10 -9.00
C ALA A 23 28.82 2.60 -9.10
N ASP A 24 29.53 1.89 -9.98
CA ASP A 24 29.52 0.43 -9.93
C ASP A 24 30.27 -0.06 -8.68
N PRO A 25 29.90 -1.21 -8.08
CA PRO A 25 30.50 -1.65 -6.81
C PRO A 25 32.03 -1.79 -6.84
N GLY A 26 32.60 -2.23 -7.97
CA GLY A 26 34.05 -2.34 -8.13
C GLY A 26 34.73 -0.97 -8.26
N GLY A 27 34.17 -0.07 -9.06
CA GLY A 27 34.60 1.32 -9.19
C GLY A 27 34.55 2.06 -7.86
N LEU A 28 33.45 1.92 -7.12
CA LEU A 28 33.27 2.48 -5.78
C LEU A 28 34.43 2.05 -4.86
N GLN A 29 34.64 0.75 -4.70
CA GLN A 29 35.70 0.20 -3.85
C GLN A 29 37.10 0.70 -4.24
N ASN A 30 37.41 0.73 -5.54
CA ASN A 30 38.73 1.16 -6.04
C ASN A 30 38.97 2.66 -5.79
N PHE A 31 37.96 3.50 -5.98
CA PHE A 31 38.04 4.92 -5.72
C PHE A 31 38.14 5.21 -4.22
N GLU A 32 37.37 4.52 -3.38
CA GLU A 32 37.48 4.63 -1.92
C GLU A 32 38.89 4.28 -1.43
N ALA A 33 39.46 3.18 -1.92
CA ALA A 33 40.83 2.78 -1.59
C ALA A 33 41.87 3.82 -2.03
N SER A 34 41.68 4.41 -3.22
CA SER A 34 42.57 5.46 -3.74
C SER A 34 42.50 6.75 -2.92
N LEU A 35 41.30 7.16 -2.51
CA LEU A 35 41.10 8.34 -1.65
C LEU A 35 41.66 8.11 -0.24
N ALA A 36 41.45 6.92 0.32
CA ALA A 36 41.99 6.54 1.62
C ALA A 36 43.53 6.53 1.61
N ALA A 37 44.14 5.93 0.58
CA ALA A 37 45.60 5.92 0.43
C ALA A 37 46.19 7.33 0.30
N ALA A 38 45.44 8.26 -0.29
CA ALA A 38 45.83 9.67 -0.43
C ALA A 38 45.56 10.52 0.84
N ASN A 39 44.96 9.93 1.90
CA ASN A 39 44.42 10.68 3.05
C ASN A 39 43.53 11.85 2.59
N ALA A 40 42.72 11.62 1.55
CA ALA A 40 41.92 12.66 0.94
C ALA A 40 40.76 13.08 1.86
N PRO A 41 40.23 14.31 1.72
CA PRO A 41 38.99 14.71 2.34
C PRO A 41 37.82 13.81 1.93
N THR A 42 36.89 13.56 2.85
CA THR A 42 35.66 12.79 2.60
C THR A 42 34.49 13.65 2.13
N THR A 43 34.76 14.87 1.64
CA THR A 43 33.75 15.81 1.16
C THR A 43 34.14 16.34 -0.20
N LEU A 44 33.14 16.56 -1.07
CA LEU A 44 33.36 17.10 -2.41
C LEU A 44 34.09 18.45 -2.39
N ALA A 45 33.69 19.33 -1.46
CA ALA A 45 34.33 20.64 -1.26
C ALA A 45 35.81 20.50 -0.85
N GLY A 46 36.12 19.53 0.02
CA GLY A 46 37.50 19.21 0.40
C GLY A 46 38.31 18.72 -0.79
N LEU A 47 37.78 17.83 -1.63
CA LEU A 47 38.44 17.38 -2.85
C LEU A 47 38.69 18.54 -3.83
N ALA A 48 37.70 19.42 -4.02
CA ALA A 48 37.84 20.60 -4.86
C ALA A 48 38.96 21.54 -4.37
N SER A 49 39.08 21.74 -3.06
CA SER A 49 40.13 22.57 -2.47
C SER A 49 41.56 22.01 -2.69
N LEU A 50 41.68 20.69 -2.82
CA LEU A 50 42.97 20.02 -3.03
C LEU A 50 43.27 19.69 -4.49
N TYR A 51 42.32 19.88 -5.40
CA TYR A 51 42.49 19.53 -6.81
C TYR A 51 43.74 20.18 -7.45
N GLY A 52 44.05 21.43 -7.10
CA GLY A 52 45.21 22.16 -7.64
C GLY A 52 46.53 21.90 -6.90
N SER A 53 46.51 21.23 -5.75
CA SER A 53 47.67 21.11 -4.85
C SER A 53 48.05 19.67 -4.49
N ASN A 54 47.20 18.68 -4.79
CA ASN A 54 47.44 17.27 -4.55
C ASN A 54 47.35 16.48 -5.87
N ALA A 55 48.50 16.06 -6.38
CA ALA A 55 48.60 15.37 -7.68
C ALA A 55 47.77 14.07 -7.76
N THR A 56 47.60 13.34 -6.65
CA THR A 56 46.78 12.13 -6.60
C THR A 56 45.30 12.48 -6.77
N ILE A 57 44.82 13.51 -6.07
CA ILE A 57 43.44 14.00 -6.23
C ILE A 57 43.24 14.57 -7.65
N THR A 58 44.19 15.36 -8.16
CA THR A 58 44.14 15.86 -9.55
C THR A 58 44.00 14.70 -10.55
N SER A 59 44.83 13.66 -10.40
CA SER A 59 44.84 12.49 -11.28
C SER A 59 43.52 11.71 -11.20
N LEU A 60 43.01 11.50 -9.99
CA LEU A 60 41.77 10.77 -9.74
C LEU A 60 40.53 11.50 -10.29
N ILE A 61 40.46 12.81 -10.14
CA ILE A 61 39.37 13.61 -10.72
C ILE A 61 39.48 13.65 -12.25
N ASN A 62 40.70 13.75 -12.80
CA ASN A 62 40.91 13.76 -14.25
C ASN A 62 40.69 12.39 -14.91
N SER A 63 40.78 11.28 -14.17
CA SER A 63 40.57 9.95 -14.73
C SER A 63 39.15 9.76 -15.25
N PHE A 64 38.15 10.44 -14.65
CA PHE A 64 36.78 10.49 -15.17
C PHE A 64 36.76 11.03 -16.60
N GLY A 65 37.38 12.19 -16.83
CA GLY A 65 37.42 12.83 -18.14
C GLY A 65 38.20 12.08 -19.20
N ASN A 66 39.23 11.34 -18.78
CA ASN A 66 40.08 10.53 -19.66
C ASN A 66 39.53 9.10 -19.90
N SER A 67 38.41 8.75 -19.27
CA SER A 67 37.81 7.42 -19.41
C SER A 67 37.17 7.19 -20.78
N THR A 68 37.05 5.92 -21.16
CA THR A 68 36.30 5.52 -22.36
C THR A 68 34.83 5.95 -22.28
N GLU A 69 34.21 5.86 -21.11
CA GLU A 69 32.81 6.28 -20.90
C GLU A 69 32.63 7.79 -21.14
N SER A 70 33.56 8.63 -20.67
CA SER A 70 33.56 10.07 -20.96
C SER A 70 33.61 10.36 -22.46
N GLY A 71 34.52 9.68 -23.18
CA GLY A 71 34.62 9.81 -24.63
C GLY A 71 33.34 9.40 -25.36
N GLN A 72 32.62 8.38 -24.87
CA GLN A 72 31.34 7.95 -25.43
C GLN A 72 30.20 8.93 -25.13
N LEU A 73 30.14 9.50 -23.93
CA LEU A 73 29.09 10.42 -23.52
C LEU A 73 29.25 11.80 -24.16
N TYR A 74 30.46 12.36 -24.07
CA TYR A 74 30.71 13.78 -24.33
C TYR A 74 31.53 14.01 -25.60
N GLY A 75 32.13 12.96 -26.16
CA GLY A 75 33.11 13.07 -27.23
C GLY A 75 34.53 13.30 -26.69
N THR A 76 35.53 13.18 -27.55
CA THR A 76 36.95 13.31 -27.19
C THR A 76 37.50 14.74 -27.30
N ASN A 77 36.66 15.69 -27.70
CA ASN A 77 37.02 17.08 -28.00
C ASN A 77 36.33 18.12 -27.10
N VAL A 78 35.93 17.75 -25.88
CA VAL A 78 35.27 18.64 -24.91
C VAL A 78 36.07 19.93 -24.67
N SER A 79 37.40 19.85 -24.60
CA SER A 79 38.27 21.01 -24.37
C SER A 79 38.68 21.77 -25.65
N THR A 80 38.26 21.32 -26.83
CA THR A 80 38.71 21.91 -28.12
C THR A 80 37.58 22.25 -29.08
N SER A 81 36.34 21.88 -28.76
CA SER A 81 35.15 22.16 -29.56
C SER A 81 34.08 22.82 -28.71
N LEU A 82 33.63 24.02 -29.10
CA LEU A 82 32.54 24.71 -28.41
C LEU A 82 31.26 23.89 -28.37
N ALA A 83 30.96 23.13 -29.43
CA ALA A 83 29.79 22.26 -29.47
C ALA A 83 29.91 21.11 -28.46
N ALA A 84 31.09 20.50 -28.33
CA ALA A 84 31.35 19.43 -27.36
C ALA A 84 31.36 19.97 -25.91
N ALA A 85 32.01 21.11 -25.67
CA ALA A 85 31.97 21.81 -24.38
C ALA A 85 30.53 22.14 -23.96
N THR A 86 29.74 22.67 -24.90
CA THR A 86 28.32 23.01 -24.65
C THR A 86 27.51 21.75 -24.33
N LYS A 87 27.69 20.66 -25.08
CA LYS A 87 27.05 19.37 -24.81
C LYS A 87 27.41 18.85 -23.42
N PHE A 88 28.69 18.87 -23.07
CA PHE A 88 29.20 18.45 -21.76
C PHE A 88 28.57 19.26 -20.64
N VAL A 89 28.67 20.59 -20.66
CA VAL A 89 28.13 21.45 -19.58
C VAL A 89 26.62 21.28 -19.42
N ASN A 90 25.86 21.20 -20.53
CA ASN A 90 24.42 20.93 -20.45
C ASN A 90 24.12 19.57 -19.80
N ALA A 91 24.88 18.52 -20.15
CA ALA A 91 24.71 17.20 -19.56
C ALA A 91 24.99 17.23 -18.06
N ILE A 92 26.11 17.83 -17.62
CA ILE A 92 26.45 17.94 -16.19
C ILE A 92 25.34 18.64 -15.39
N PHE A 93 24.80 19.75 -15.90
CA PHE A 93 23.70 20.46 -15.24
C PHE A 93 22.39 19.64 -15.21
N GLN A 94 22.09 18.90 -16.29
CA GLN A 94 20.94 18.01 -16.33
C GLN A 94 21.10 16.84 -15.33
N ASP A 95 22.28 16.23 -15.31
CA ASP A 95 22.62 15.08 -14.48
C ASP A 95 22.65 15.44 -13.00
N LEU A 96 23.11 16.64 -12.64
CA LEU A 96 23.14 17.11 -11.26
C LEU A 96 21.80 17.69 -10.78
N PHE A 97 21.16 18.53 -11.61
CA PHE A 97 20.13 19.46 -11.15
C PHE A 97 18.79 19.36 -11.88
N ASN A 98 18.67 18.47 -12.87
CA ASN A 98 17.49 18.33 -13.74
C ASN A 98 17.08 19.62 -14.48
N ARG A 99 18.06 20.47 -14.81
CA ARG A 99 17.80 21.71 -15.55
C ARG A 99 18.98 22.08 -16.43
N ALA A 100 18.74 22.93 -17.41
CA ALA A 100 19.81 23.56 -18.18
C ALA A 100 20.58 24.59 -17.33
N PRO A 101 21.86 24.84 -17.64
CA PRO A 101 22.60 25.98 -17.10
C PRO A 101 21.98 27.30 -17.56
N LEU A 102 22.10 28.34 -16.73
CA LEU A 102 21.81 29.71 -17.16
C LEU A 102 22.86 30.15 -18.19
N ALA A 103 22.49 31.06 -19.09
CA ALA A 103 23.37 31.52 -20.18
C ALA A 103 24.76 32.00 -19.70
N ALA A 104 24.82 32.76 -18.61
CA ALA A 104 26.07 33.23 -18.03
C ALA A 104 26.93 32.07 -17.50
N GLY A 105 26.31 31.10 -16.82
CA GLY A 105 27.00 29.89 -16.33
C GLY A 105 27.52 29.05 -17.49
N LEU A 106 26.69 28.80 -18.51
CA LEU A 106 27.11 28.05 -19.70
C LEU A 106 28.33 28.70 -20.36
N ASN A 107 28.31 30.02 -20.53
CA ASN A 107 29.43 30.76 -21.12
C ASN A 107 30.71 30.66 -20.27
N PHE A 108 30.60 30.80 -18.95
CA PHE A 108 31.72 30.66 -18.03
C PHE A 108 32.39 29.28 -18.15
N TRP A 109 31.59 28.20 -18.04
CA TRP A 109 32.12 26.84 -18.06
C TRP A 109 32.71 26.46 -19.41
N THR A 110 32.07 26.81 -20.53
CA THR A 110 32.62 26.50 -21.85
C THR A 110 33.92 27.26 -22.13
N ASN A 111 34.02 28.53 -21.72
CA ASN A 111 35.28 29.28 -21.85
C ASN A 111 36.40 28.71 -20.98
N ALA A 112 36.10 28.26 -19.76
CA ALA A 112 37.08 27.62 -18.88
C ALA A 112 37.61 26.31 -19.48
N LEU A 113 36.76 25.52 -20.12
CA LEU A 113 37.13 24.28 -20.81
C LEU A 113 37.96 24.55 -22.07
N LEU A 114 37.54 25.50 -22.90
CA LEU A 114 38.20 25.80 -24.18
C LEU A 114 39.54 26.53 -24.04
N SER A 115 39.72 27.29 -22.96
CA SER A 115 41.00 27.92 -22.63
C SER A 115 42.00 26.95 -21.98
N GLY A 116 41.55 25.74 -21.61
CA GLY A 116 42.35 24.80 -20.83
C GLY A 116 42.53 25.20 -19.35
N SER A 117 41.84 26.25 -18.89
CA SER A 117 41.90 26.70 -17.49
C SER A 117 41.23 25.71 -16.53
N MET A 118 40.31 24.86 -17.02
CA MET A 118 39.75 23.73 -16.30
C MET A 118 39.68 22.49 -17.17
N THR A 119 39.96 21.34 -16.57
CA THR A 119 39.67 20.04 -17.21
C THR A 119 38.17 19.73 -17.11
N PRO A 120 37.63 18.81 -17.93
CA PRO A 120 36.26 18.34 -17.78
C PRO A 120 35.97 17.84 -16.36
N GLY A 121 36.88 17.04 -15.77
CA GLY A 121 36.72 16.50 -14.42
C GLY A 121 36.63 17.60 -13.36
N GLN A 122 37.49 18.61 -13.47
CA GLN A 122 37.47 19.77 -12.57
C GLN A 122 36.20 20.61 -12.74
N ALA A 123 35.72 20.80 -13.98
CA ALA A 123 34.51 21.55 -14.23
C ALA A 123 33.29 20.87 -13.60
N ALA A 124 33.11 19.55 -13.78
CA ALA A 124 32.03 18.80 -13.15
C ALA A 124 32.06 18.88 -11.62
N LEU A 125 33.25 18.71 -11.03
CA LEU A 125 33.48 18.84 -9.59
C LEU A 125 33.06 20.24 -9.08
N ASN A 126 33.53 21.30 -9.74
CA ASN A 126 33.24 22.67 -9.32
C ASN A 126 31.77 23.06 -9.54
N ILE A 127 31.11 22.54 -10.58
CA ILE A 127 29.67 22.75 -10.79
C ILE A 127 28.87 22.12 -9.63
N ALA A 128 29.20 20.88 -9.24
CA ALA A 128 28.53 20.20 -8.14
C ALA A 128 28.75 20.92 -6.80
N VAL A 129 29.99 21.34 -6.50
CA VAL A 129 30.31 22.11 -5.27
C VAL A 129 29.63 23.48 -5.25
N GLY A 130 29.45 24.11 -6.41
CA GLY A 130 28.84 25.44 -6.54
C GLY A 130 27.31 25.46 -6.58
N ALA A 131 26.63 24.33 -6.31
CA ALA A 131 25.18 24.24 -6.40
C ALA A 131 24.46 25.16 -5.39
N GLY A 132 23.46 25.90 -5.84
CA GLY A 132 22.58 26.69 -4.98
C GLY A 132 21.63 25.79 -4.17
N ALA A 133 20.92 26.35 -3.18
CA ALA A 133 20.10 25.56 -2.24
C ALA A 133 19.07 24.64 -2.94
N ALA A 134 18.37 25.12 -3.98
CA ALA A 134 17.40 24.31 -4.72
C ALA A 134 18.05 23.17 -5.51
N ASP A 135 19.19 23.45 -6.15
CA ASP A 135 19.97 22.47 -6.90
C ASP A 135 20.59 21.41 -5.99
N MET A 136 21.09 21.84 -4.84
CA MET A 136 21.69 20.98 -3.82
C MET A 136 20.68 19.97 -3.27
N ALA A 137 19.41 20.37 -3.11
CA ALA A 137 18.35 19.44 -2.69
C ALA A 137 18.15 18.29 -3.70
N THR A 138 18.10 18.60 -4.99
CA THR A 138 18.02 17.58 -6.05
C THR A 138 19.29 16.72 -6.08
N PHE A 139 20.47 17.34 -5.98
CA PHE A 139 21.74 16.63 -5.99
C PHE A 139 21.85 15.64 -4.82
N ASN A 140 21.56 16.05 -3.59
CA ASN A 140 21.58 15.18 -2.41
C ASN A 140 20.61 14.00 -2.53
N ASN A 141 19.43 14.21 -3.10
CA ASN A 141 18.49 13.13 -3.39
C ASN A 141 19.06 12.14 -4.42
N LYS A 142 19.78 12.61 -5.44
CA LYS A 142 20.50 11.75 -6.39
C LYS A 142 21.64 10.97 -5.75
N ILE A 143 22.36 11.54 -4.78
CA ILE A 143 23.39 10.80 -4.02
C ILE A 143 22.77 9.69 -3.18
N THR A 144 21.65 9.99 -2.52
CA THR A 144 20.89 8.99 -1.75
C THR A 144 20.41 7.86 -2.66
N ALA A 145 19.81 8.20 -3.79
CA ALA A 145 19.35 7.25 -4.80
C ALA A 145 20.50 6.39 -5.36
N ALA A 146 21.67 7.00 -5.63
CA ALA A 146 22.85 6.29 -6.11
C ALA A 146 23.39 5.28 -5.08
N GLY A 147 23.41 5.67 -3.80
CA GLY A 147 23.74 4.76 -2.70
C GLY A 147 22.79 3.58 -2.61
N ILE A 148 21.47 3.83 -2.68
CA ILE A 148 20.44 2.80 -2.70
C ILE A 148 20.65 1.82 -3.87
N PHE A 149 20.76 2.34 -5.10
CA PHE A 149 20.95 1.52 -6.29
C PHE A 149 22.19 0.63 -6.21
N THR A 150 23.29 1.16 -5.68
CA THR A 150 24.55 0.40 -5.54
C THR A 150 24.42 -0.69 -4.48
N ALA A 151 23.71 -0.43 -3.37
CA ALA A 151 23.44 -1.44 -2.35
C ALA A 151 22.53 -2.55 -2.89
N ASP A 152 21.51 -2.19 -3.67
CA ASP A 152 20.55 -3.10 -4.30
C ASP A 152 21.23 -4.02 -5.33
N LEU A 153 22.15 -3.48 -6.14
CA LEU A 153 23.01 -4.27 -7.02
C LEU A 153 23.86 -5.31 -6.27
N VAL A 154 24.28 -5.02 -5.04
CA VAL A 154 25.07 -5.94 -4.22
C VAL A 154 24.18 -6.99 -3.58
N SER A 155 23.01 -6.61 -3.02
CA SER A 155 22.08 -7.56 -2.40
C SER A 155 21.56 -8.59 -3.39
N ASP A 156 21.31 -8.17 -4.64
CA ASP A 156 20.66 -9.01 -5.64
C ASP A 156 21.68 -9.78 -6.52
N ASN A 157 22.97 -9.73 -6.15
CA ASN A 157 24.07 -10.27 -6.95
C ASN A 157 24.12 -9.69 -8.38
N GLY A 158 23.61 -8.47 -8.57
CA GLY A 158 23.51 -7.78 -9.85
C GLY A 158 24.81 -7.14 -10.33
N THR A 159 25.87 -7.16 -9.53
CA THR A 159 27.15 -6.50 -9.84
C THR A 159 27.74 -6.91 -11.20
N ALA A 160 27.63 -8.19 -11.57
CA ALA A 160 28.13 -8.68 -12.86
C ALA A 160 27.35 -8.15 -14.08
N PHE A 161 26.11 -7.69 -13.87
CA PHE A 161 25.22 -7.19 -14.92
C PHE A 161 25.32 -5.67 -15.10
N TYR A 162 25.89 -4.96 -14.12
CA TYR A 162 26.15 -3.52 -14.24
C TYR A 162 27.44 -3.24 -15.03
N THR A 163 27.46 -3.69 -16.29
CA THR A 163 28.61 -3.57 -17.20
C THR A 163 28.22 -3.00 -18.56
N GLY A 164 29.11 -2.21 -19.16
CA GLY A 164 28.91 -1.63 -20.47
C GLY A 164 27.95 -0.45 -20.53
N SER A 165 27.81 0.11 -21.74
CA SER A 165 27.10 1.39 -21.96
C SER A 165 25.59 1.30 -21.75
N SER A 166 24.98 0.14 -22.04
CA SER A 166 23.54 -0.08 -21.85
C SER A 166 23.17 -0.03 -20.36
N ALA A 167 23.91 -0.75 -19.52
CA ALA A 167 23.67 -0.78 -18.10
C ALA A 167 23.92 0.59 -17.45
N ALA A 168 25.00 1.27 -17.86
CA ALA A 168 25.27 2.65 -17.47
C ALA A 168 24.15 3.62 -17.89
N ALA A 169 23.54 3.42 -19.06
CA ALA A 169 22.43 4.25 -19.54
C ALA A 169 21.14 4.02 -18.72
N ALA A 170 20.83 2.78 -18.35
CA ALA A 170 19.70 2.48 -17.47
C ALA A 170 19.86 3.16 -16.09
N ALA A 171 21.06 3.11 -15.52
CA ALA A 171 21.35 3.74 -14.24
C ALA A 171 21.32 5.29 -14.31
N ARG A 172 21.73 5.89 -15.45
CA ARG A 172 21.50 7.32 -15.72
C ARG A 172 20.02 7.67 -15.79
N ALA A 173 19.22 6.85 -16.49
CA ALA A 173 17.78 7.07 -16.61
C ALA A 173 17.08 7.00 -15.25
N TYR A 174 17.51 6.09 -14.38
CA TYR A 174 17.06 6.04 -12.98
C TYR A 174 17.31 7.37 -12.25
N LEU A 175 18.55 7.89 -12.27
CA LEU A 175 18.87 9.16 -11.59
C LEU A 175 18.24 10.39 -12.25
N ALA A 176 17.94 10.35 -13.55
CA ALA A 176 17.25 11.43 -14.24
C ALA A 176 15.83 11.67 -13.72
N GLY A 177 15.16 10.62 -13.20
CA GLY A 177 13.83 10.71 -12.60
C GLY A 177 13.80 11.26 -11.17
N ILE A 178 14.97 11.41 -10.52
CA ILE A 178 15.08 11.84 -9.13
C ILE A 178 15.07 13.36 -9.04
N THR A 179 14.14 13.93 -8.28
CA THR A 179 14.00 15.36 -8.01
C THR A 179 14.21 15.65 -6.52
N SER A 180 14.19 16.93 -6.13
CA SER A 180 14.23 17.34 -4.72
C SER A 180 13.03 16.85 -3.88
N SER A 181 11.92 16.43 -4.50
CA SER A 181 10.73 15.94 -3.81
C SER A 181 10.58 14.41 -3.83
N THR A 182 11.46 13.68 -4.53
CA THR A 182 11.44 12.22 -4.52
C THR A 182 11.70 11.69 -3.11
N THR A 183 10.88 10.75 -2.65
CA THR A 183 11.03 10.13 -1.32
C THR A 183 11.97 8.93 -1.38
N THR A 184 12.60 8.58 -0.26
CA THR A 184 13.47 7.39 -0.17
C THR A 184 12.76 6.10 -0.58
N ALA A 185 11.46 5.95 -0.25
CA ALA A 185 10.67 4.79 -0.67
C ALA A 185 10.52 4.72 -2.21
N ALA A 186 10.25 5.85 -2.86
CA ALA A 186 10.18 5.90 -4.32
C ALA A 186 11.55 5.65 -4.98
N MET A 187 12.64 6.17 -4.38
CA MET A 187 14.01 5.87 -4.83
C MET A 187 14.30 4.37 -4.77
N GLN A 188 13.91 3.69 -3.69
CA GLN A 188 14.10 2.25 -3.52
C GLN A 188 13.30 1.46 -4.55
N THR A 189 12.00 1.75 -4.72
CA THR A 189 11.18 1.06 -5.72
C THR A 189 11.75 1.19 -7.13
N ALA A 190 12.19 2.40 -7.51
CA ALA A 190 12.79 2.64 -8.81
C ALA A 190 14.18 2.01 -8.96
N ALA A 191 14.98 1.94 -7.88
CA ALA A 191 16.27 1.23 -7.88
C ALA A 191 16.06 -0.25 -8.16
N THR A 192 15.20 -0.92 -7.38
CA THR A 192 14.89 -2.34 -7.52
C THR A 192 14.34 -2.68 -8.89
N THR A 193 13.44 -1.85 -9.42
CA THR A 193 12.94 -2.03 -10.79
C THR A 193 14.07 -1.93 -11.82
N THR A 194 15.01 -1.01 -11.63
CA THR A 194 16.14 -0.83 -12.56
C THR A 194 17.14 -1.97 -12.44
N VAL A 195 17.48 -2.40 -11.22
CA VAL A 195 18.38 -3.52 -10.95
C VAL A 195 17.79 -4.82 -11.48
N ASP A 196 16.51 -5.09 -11.23
CA ASP A 196 15.79 -6.27 -11.75
C ASP A 196 15.92 -6.37 -13.29
N ASN A 197 15.63 -5.26 -13.97
CA ASN A 197 15.74 -5.19 -15.43
C ASN A 197 17.19 -5.41 -15.92
N LEU A 198 18.21 -4.98 -15.16
CA LEU A 198 19.61 -5.22 -15.52
C LEU A 198 20.01 -6.68 -15.38
N ILE A 199 19.58 -7.34 -14.29
CA ILE A 199 19.89 -8.75 -14.06
C ILE A 199 19.07 -9.69 -14.96
N GLY A 200 18.10 -9.14 -15.71
CA GLY A 200 17.23 -9.92 -16.58
C GLY A 200 16.26 -10.80 -15.80
N VAL A 201 16.10 -10.55 -14.49
CA VAL A 201 14.86 -10.97 -13.85
C VAL A 201 13.81 -10.05 -14.46
N THR A 202 12.86 -10.63 -15.18
CA THR A 202 11.60 -9.91 -15.34
C THR A 202 11.21 -9.53 -13.92
N PRO A 203 10.88 -8.25 -13.62
CA PRO A 203 10.44 -7.91 -12.27
C PRO A 203 9.42 -8.97 -11.93
N THR A 204 9.69 -9.75 -10.88
CA THR A 204 8.66 -10.65 -10.37
C THR A 204 7.51 -9.71 -10.18
N PRO A 205 6.41 -9.82 -10.97
CA PRO A 205 5.40 -8.78 -11.03
C PRO A 205 5.13 -8.43 -9.59
N THR A 206 5.37 -7.17 -9.21
CA THR A 206 5.17 -6.71 -7.82
C THR A 206 3.93 -7.44 -7.37
N PRO A 207 4.00 -8.36 -6.38
CA PRO A 207 2.83 -9.16 -6.06
C PRO A 207 1.77 -8.12 -5.84
N ALA A 208 0.76 -8.07 -6.72
CA ALA A 208 -0.37 -7.17 -6.55
C ALA A 208 -0.73 -7.36 -5.08
N PRO A 209 -0.74 -6.29 -4.26
CA PRO A 209 -0.73 -6.39 -2.79
C PRO A 209 -1.67 -7.52 -2.47
N VAL A 210 -1.12 -8.66 -1.99
CA VAL A 210 -1.78 -9.98 -2.12
C VAL A 210 -3.25 -9.72 -1.90
N PRO A 211 -4.11 -9.76 -2.94
CA PRO A 211 -5.51 -9.51 -2.71
C PRO A 211 -5.83 -10.55 -1.66
N THR A 212 -6.23 -10.08 -0.46
CA THR A 212 -6.71 -10.95 0.60
C THR A 212 -7.59 -11.95 -0.13
N PRO A 213 -7.27 -13.27 -0.10
CA PRO A 213 -7.90 -14.23 -1.00
C PRO A 213 -9.39 -13.95 -0.95
N ALA A 214 -9.97 -13.54 -2.08
CA ALA A 214 -11.39 -13.26 -2.12
C ALA A 214 -12.04 -14.55 -1.61
N PRO A 215 -12.88 -14.49 -0.56
CA PRO A 215 -13.57 -15.67 -0.05
C PRO A 215 -14.17 -16.40 -1.26
N PRO A 216 -14.02 -17.73 -1.37
CA PRO A 216 -14.66 -18.46 -2.46
C PRO A 216 -16.15 -18.13 -2.42
N SER A 217 -16.65 -17.45 -3.46
CA SER A 217 -18.07 -17.11 -3.58
C SER A 217 -18.75 -18.15 -4.44
N MET A 218 -19.72 -18.86 -3.87
CA MET A 218 -20.67 -19.66 -4.64
C MET A 218 -21.92 -18.82 -4.87
N THR A 219 -22.30 -18.66 -6.14
CA THR A 219 -23.55 -18.01 -6.53
C THR A 219 -24.53 -19.09 -6.98
N LEU A 220 -25.61 -19.26 -6.21
CA LEU A 220 -26.71 -20.17 -6.54
C LEU A 220 -27.68 -19.43 -7.48
N THR A 221 -27.91 -19.97 -8.66
CA THR A 221 -28.62 -19.27 -9.74
C THR A 221 -29.97 -19.91 -10.10
N VAL A 222 -30.33 -21.03 -9.48
CA VAL A 222 -31.56 -21.78 -9.76
C VAL A 222 -32.38 -21.93 -8.47
N ALA A 223 -33.71 -21.88 -8.59
CA ALA A 223 -34.60 -22.07 -7.44
C ALA A 223 -34.50 -23.50 -6.88
N GLY A 224 -34.30 -23.64 -5.57
CA GLY A 224 -34.23 -24.94 -4.89
C GLY A 224 -32.85 -25.58 -4.92
N ASP A 225 -31.81 -24.77 -5.13
CA ASP A 225 -30.44 -25.21 -4.96
C ASP A 225 -30.24 -25.62 -3.48
N SER A 226 -29.54 -26.73 -3.24
CA SER A 226 -29.24 -27.22 -1.89
C SER A 226 -27.75 -27.19 -1.66
N ILE A 227 -27.32 -26.44 -0.63
CA ILE A 227 -25.93 -26.45 -0.20
C ILE A 227 -25.72 -27.64 0.74
N VAL A 228 -25.03 -28.67 0.25
CA VAL A 228 -24.49 -29.72 1.10
C VAL A 228 -23.10 -29.28 1.57
N MET A 229 -23.01 -28.77 2.80
CA MET A 229 -21.76 -28.29 3.39
C MET A 229 -20.87 -29.46 3.82
N ASN A 230 -19.89 -29.83 2.99
CA ASN A 230 -18.88 -30.82 3.33
C ASN A 230 -17.54 -30.12 3.61
N ASN A 231 -17.20 -29.95 4.89
CA ASN A 231 -15.85 -29.64 5.41
C ASN A 231 -15.09 -28.52 4.66
N THR A 232 -15.49 -27.26 4.87
CA THR A 232 -14.76 -26.09 4.37
C THR A 232 -13.86 -25.50 5.47
N THR A 233 -12.57 -25.29 5.16
CA THR A 233 -11.56 -24.77 6.11
C THR A 233 -11.18 -23.29 5.89
N ALA A 234 -11.82 -22.59 4.94
CA ALA A 234 -11.56 -21.19 4.62
C ALA A 234 -12.77 -20.30 4.95
N ALA A 235 -12.52 -19.07 5.43
CA ALA A 235 -13.56 -18.06 5.67
C ALA A 235 -14.33 -17.80 4.37
N SER A 236 -15.59 -18.26 4.32
CA SER A 236 -16.41 -18.27 3.09
C SER A 236 -17.66 -17.41 3.25
N THR A 237 -18.12 -16.85 2.13
CA THR A 237 -19.36 -16.07 2.03
C THR A 237 -20.39 -16.84 1.22
N VAL A 238 -21.61 -16.97 1.74
CA VAL A 238 -22.75 -17.52 0.99
C VAL A 238 -23.59 -16.36 0.44
N THR A 239 -23.76 -16.31 -0.89
CA THR A 239 -24.63 -15.32 -1.55
C THR A 239 -25.93 -16.00 -1.99
N LEU A 240 -27.05 -15.56 -1.43
CA LEU A 240 -28.38 -16.01 -1.84
C LEU A 240 -28.88 -15.13 -3.00
N SER A 241 -29.53 -15.76 -3.98
CA SER A 241 -30.27 -15.06 -5.04
C SER A 241 -31.78 -15.23 -4.81
N GLY A 242 -32.60 -14.29 -5.31
CA GLY A 242 -34.02 -14.20 -4.97
C GLY A 242 -34.90 -15.43 -5.29
N ALA A 243 -34.38 -16.40 -6.05
CA ALA A 243 -35.06 -17.66 -6.34
C ALA A 243 -34.84 -18.74 -5.25
N ASP A 244 -33.86 -18.54 -4.37
CA ASP A 244 -33.36 -19.53 -3.41
C ASP A 244 -33.72 -19.16 -1.95
N LEU A 245 -34.71 -18.28 -1.80
CA LEU A 245 -35.13 -17.68 -0.55
C LEU A 245 -36.03 -18.63 0.29
N THR A 246 -35.60 -19.87 0.46
CA THR A 246 -36.09 -20.79 1.50
C THR A 246 -34.91 -21.18 2.37
N ALA A 247 -34.39 -20.20 3.12
CA ALA A 247 -33.34 -20.45 4.10
C ALA A 247 -33.81 -21.53 5.10
N TYR A 248 -33.25 -22.72 4.90
CA TYR A 248 -33.19 -23.91 5.74
C TYR A 248 -34.52 -24.65 5.97
N PRO A 249 -34.68 -25.88 5.42
CA PRO A 249 -35.86 -26.69 5.67
C PRO A 249 -36.00 -26.96 7.17
N ALA A 250 -37.23 -26.84 7.66
CA ALA A 250 -37.66 -26.84 9.06
C ALA A 250 -37.36 -28.12 9.89
N SER A 251 -36.42 -28.97 9.46
CA SER A 251 -36.13 -30.28 10.04
C SER A 251 -34.64 -30.62 10.18
N ASN A 252 -33.71 -29.83 9.65
CA ASN A 252 -32.28 -29.96 9.93
C ASN A 252 -31.77 -28.62 10.46
N HIS A 253 -31.71 -28.47 11.78
CA HIS A 253 -31.27 -27.23 12.40
C HIS A 253 -29.76 -27.08 12.24
N GLY A 254 -29.34 -26.36 11.21
CA GLY A 254 -28.02 -25.74 11.17
C GLY A 254 -27.93 -24.71 12.27
N THR A 255 -27.55 -25.12 13.49
CA THR A 255 -27.26 -24.16 14.56
C THR A 255 -26.17 -23.20 14.07
N LEU A 256 -26.13 -21.98 14.63
CA LEU A 256 -24.99 -21.06 14.44
C LEU A 256 -23.64 -21.79 14.57
N ALA A 257 -23.56 -22.78 15.46
CA ALA A 257 -22.38 -23.61 15.67
C ALA A 257 -22.00 -24.46 14.44
N GLU A 258 -22.95 -24.93 13.63
CA GLU A 258 -22.68 -25.69 12.41
C GLU A 258 -22.16 -24.80 11.27
N LEU A 259 -22.72 -23.61 11.07
CA LEU A 259 -22.20 -22.67 10.06
C LEU A 259 -20.78 -22.21 10.41
N VAL A 260 -20.54 -21.90 11.70
CA VAL A 260 -19.20 -21.55 12.20
C VAL A 260 -18.23 -22.72 12.11
N ALA A 261 -18.68 -23.94 12.44
CA ALA A 261 -17.84 -25.15 12.33
C ALA A 261 -17.44 -25.47 10.88
N ASN A 262 -18.24 -25.02 9.90
CA ASN A 262 -17.92 -25.11 8.47
C ASN A 262 -17.23 -23.83 7.94
N GLY A 263 -16.74 -22.93 8.79
CA GLY A 263 -15.94 -21.78 8.36
C GLY A 263 -16.72 -20.68 7.63
N ILE A 264 -18.05 -20.64 7.73
CA ILE A 264 -18.86 -19.56 7.17
C ILE A 264 -18.79 -18.33 8.08
N THR A 265 -18.46 -17.18 7.50
CA THR A 265 -18.31 -15.92 8.23
C THR A 265 -19.36 -14.87 7.87
N ALA A 266 -20.02 -15.00 6.70
CA ALA A 266 -21.07 -14.09 6.27
C ALA A 266 -22.13 -14.76 5.37
N VAL A 267 -23.37 -14.29 5.49
CA VAL A 267 -24.51 -14.62 4.61
C VAL A 267 -25.05 -13.31 4.03
N VAL A 268 -25.05 -13.19 2.72
CA VAL A 268 -25.44 -11.97 1.99
C VAL A 268 -26.56 -12.30 1.02
N ASP A 269 -27.70 -11.62 1.15
CA ASP A 269 -28.71 -11.62 0.09
C ASP A 269 -28.46 -10.47 -0.89
N SER A 270 -28.16 -10.83 -2.13
CA SER A 270 -27.94 -9.88 -3.23
C SER A 270 -29.19 -9.08 -3.62
N SER A 271 -30.38 -9.59 -3.29
CA SER A 271 -31.67 -8.93 -3.51
C SER A 271 -32.14 -8.08 -2.34
N GLY A 272 -31.46 -8.16 -1.18
CA GLY A 272 -31.71 -7.33 0.00
C GLY A 272 -33.04 -7.59 0.72
N SER A 273 -33.64 -8.78 0.55
CA SER A 273 -34.97 -9.09 1.08
C SER A 273 -35.12 -10.53 1.56
N PHE A 274 -34.20 -11.03 2.40
CA PHE A 274 -34.34 -12.38 2.97
C PHE A 274 -35.01 -12.39 4.35
N THR A 275 -35.66 -13.50 4.67
CA THR A 275 -36.30 -13.76 5.97
C THR A 275 -35.43 -14.69 6.81
N LEU A 276 -35.21 -14.35 8.08
CA LEU A 276 -34.51 -15.19 9.04
C LEU A 276 -35.53 -15.87 9.96
N SER A 277 -35.55 -17.20 9.98
CA SER A 277 -36.44 -17.96 10.84
C SER A 277 -35.67 -18.61 11.99
N ALA A 278 -36.13 -18.40 13.22
CA ALA A 278 -35.71 -19.20 14.36
C ALA A 278 -36.65 -20.37 14.65
N ALA A 279 -37.67 -20.61 13.81
CA ALA A 279 -38.59 -21.74 13.97
C ALA A 279 -37.81 -23.07 13.87
N GLY A 280 -37.55 -23.68 15.03
CA GLY A 280 -36.73 -24.88 15.19
C GLY A 280 -35.57 -24.70 16.18
N ASN A 281 -35.02 -23.50 16.34
CA ASN A 281 -33.90 -23.29 17.25
C ASN A 281 -34.36 -23.36 18.72
N LEU A 282 -33.87 -24.35 19.47
CA LEU A 282 -34.32 -24.67 20.83
C LEU A 282 -33.66 -23.81 21.93
N SER A 283 -32.71 -22.93 21.58
CA SER A 283 -31.95 -22.11 22.54
C SER A 283 -32.28 -20.62 22.40
N ALA A 284 -32.37 -19.92 23.54
CA ALA A 284 -32.53 -18.46 23.55
C ALA A 284 -31.41 -17.79 22.75
N THR A 285 -31.80 -17.05 21.72
CA THR A 285 -30.87 -16.44 20.77
C THR A 285 -31.07 -14.93 20.73
N THR A 286 -29.95 -14.20 20.66
CA THR A 286 -29.97 -12.74 20.46
C THR A 286 -29.58 -12.44 19.01
N PHE A 287 -30.46 -11.78 18.27
CA PHE A 287 -30.28 -11.36 16.89
C PHE A 287 -30.08 -9.85 16.82
N ASN A 288 -29.10 -9.42 16.03
CA ASN A 288 -28.92 -8.02 15.70
C ASN A 288 -28.86 -7.88 14.17
N PHE A 289 -29.70 -7.03 13.61
CA PHE A 289 -29.69 -6.77 12.17
C PHE A 289 -28.60 -5.77 11.72
N GLY A 290 -27.75 -5.31 12.64
CA GLY A 290 -26.53 -4.53 12.35
C GLY A 290 -25.33 -5.38 11.94
N THR A 291 -24.18 -4.75 11.68
CA THR A 291 -22.95 -5.35 11.09
C THR A 291 -22.23 -6.42 11.95
N GLY A 292 -22.93 -7.12 12.85
CA GLY A 292 -22.35 -8.20 13.64
C GLY A 292 -23.36 -9.03 14.45
N ALA A 293 -23.37 -10.32 14.12
CA ALA A 293 -23.71 -11.53 14.90
C ALA A 293 -25.12 -11.74 15.49
N VAL A 294 -25.63 -12.95 15.23
CA VAL A 294 -26.51 -13.70 16.13
C VAL A 294 -25.60 -14.53 17.04
N SER A 295 -25.79 -14.49 18.37
CA SER A 295 -25.10 -15.42 19.29
C SER A 295 -26.11 -16.11 20.22
N GLY A 296 -25.95 -17.43 20.36
CA GLY A 296 -26.60 -18.24 21.39
C GLY A 296 -25.71 -18.32 22.62
N ALA A 297 -26.32 -18.41 23.80
CA ALA A 297 -25.65 -18.29 25.10
C ALA A 297 -24.53 -19.33 25.34
N SER A 298 -23.30 -19.01 24.94
CA SER A 298 -22.07 -19.44 25.62
C SER A 298 -20.97 -18.41 25.37
N ALA A 299 -20.36 -17.95 26.46
CA ALA A 299 -19.45 -16.83 26.46
C ALA A 299 -18.11 -17.16 25.78
N ALA A 300 -17.59 -16.15 25.06
CA ALA A 300 -16.17 -15.86 24.83
C ALA A 300 -15.43 -16.46 23.61
N ALA A 301 -16.06 -17.14 22.63
CA ALA A 301 -15.33 -17.55 21.41
C ALA A 301 -16.06 -17.44 20.07
N SER A 302 -17.31 -16.99 20.01
CA SER A 302 -18.13 -17.00 18.77
C SER A 302 -18.50 -15.59 18.29
N ALA A 303 -17.52 -14.83 17.81
CA ALA A 303 -17.78 -13.82 16.79
C ALA A 303 -17.96 -14.59 15.46
N GLY A 304 -19.14 -14.78 14.86
CA GLY A 304 -20.43 -14.10 14.97
C GLY A 304 -20.84 -13.75 13.54
N ILE A 305 -21.54 -14.65 12.85
CA ILE A 305 -21.81 -14.56 11.40
C ILE A 305 -22.51 -13.23 11.06
N THR A 306 -22.04 -12.57 10.02
CA THR A 306 -22.66 -11.34 9.51
C THR A 306 -23.80 -11.68 8.56
N TYR A 307 -25.00 -11.18 8.84
CA TYR A 307 -26.16 -11.26 7.94
C TYR A 307 -26.42 -9.91 7.28
N SER A 308 -26.59 -9.88 5.96
CA SER A 308 -26.90 -8.65 5.20
C SER A 308 -28.14 -8.85 4.32
N GLY A 309 -29.05 -7.86 4.34
CA GLY A 309 -30.29 -7.89 3.55
C GLY A 309 -31.50 -8.50 4.26
N VAL A 310 -31.51 -8.55 5.59
CA VAL A 310 -32.66 -9.08 6.34
C VAL A 310 -33.78 -8.05 6.41
N THR A 311 -34.97 -8.43 5.95
CA THR A 311 -36.18 -7.60 6.05
C THR A 311 -37.19 -8.12 7.06
N THR A 312 -37.17 -9.42 7.36
CA THR A 312 -38.12 -10.05 8.30
C THR A 312 -37.43 -11.07 9.19
N TYR A 313 -37.73 -11.07 10.48
CA TYR A 313 -37.39 -12.17 11.39
C TYR A 313 -38.63 -12.87 11.92
N VAL A 314 -38.59 -14.19 11.95
CA VAL A 314 -39.63 -15.03 12.54
C VAL A 314 -39.09 -15.60 13.85
N THR A 315 -39.61 -15.09 14.96
CA THR A 315 -39.32 -15.62 16.30
C THR A 315 -39.81 -17.06 16.42
N SER A 316 -39.14 -17.81 17.29
CA SER A 316 -39.42 -19.21 17.60
C SER A 316 -40.54 -19.32 18.64
N ILE A 317 -40.79 -20.55 19.12
CA ILE A 317 -41.65 -20.79 20.30
C ILE A 317 -40.90 -20.61 21.63
N TYR A 318 -39.62 -20.21 21.58
CA TYR A 318 -38.73 -20.00 22.72
C TYR A 318 -38.52 -18.49 22.95
N ASN A 319 -37.69 -18.16 23.94
CA ASN A 319 -37.43 -16.78 24.31
C ASN A 319 -36.34 -16.18 23.39
N ASP A 320 -36.76 -15.42 22.39
CA ASP A 320 -35.82 -14.76 21.48
C ASP A 320 -35.61 -13.29 21.86
N SER A 321 -34.42 -12.76 21.57
CA SER A 321 -34.18 -11.32 21.60
C SER A 321 -33.76 -10.82 20.22
N VAL A 322 -34.39 -9.78 19.72
CA VAL A 322 -34.14 -9.21 18.39
C VAL A 322 -33.91 -7.72 18.52
N THR A 323 -32.81 -7.20 17.97
CA THR A 323 -32.54 -5.78 17.87
C THR A 323 -32.78 -5.30 16.43
N LEU A 324 -33.73 -4.38 16.27
CA LEU A 324 -34.01 -3.72 15.00
C LEU A 324 -33.14 -2.48 14.87
N SER A 325 -32.44 -2.39 13.74
CA SER A 325 -31.43 -1.36 13.49
C SER A 325 -31.63 -0.63 12.16
N ALA A 326 -32.75 -0.84 11.47
CA ALA A 326 -33.11 -0.13 10.23
C ALA A 326 -34.61 0.18 10.19
N SER A 327 -34.99 1.20 9.40
CA SER A 327 -36.35 1.77 9.39
C SER A 327 -37.45 0.83 8.87
N SER A 328 -37.13 -0.27 8.18
CA SER A 328 -38.14 -1.10 7.47
C SER A 328 -38.03 -2.61 7.75
N GLN A 329 -37.60 -2.98 8.96
CA GLN A 329 -37.51 -4.38 9.38
C GLN A 329 -38.80 -4.86 10.03
N ASN A 330 -39.18 -6.10 9.79
CA ASN A 330 -40.37 -6.71 10.36
C ASN A 330 -40.03 -7.85 11.31
N VAL A 331 -40.92 -8.11 12.26
CA VAL A 331 -40.86 -9.27 13.15
C VAL A 331 -42.20 -9.98 13.13
N THR A 332 -42.16 -11.30 12.93
CA THR A 332 -43.29 -12.20 13.10
C THR A 332 -43.06 -13.05 14.34
N GLY A 333 -44.03 -12.99 15.25
CA GLY A 333 -44.13 -13.77 16.47
C GLY A 333 -44.32 -15.25 16.19
N GLY A 334 -43.54 -16.11 16.84
CA GLY A 334 -43.85 -17.51 16.98
C GLY A 334 -45.10 -17.68 17.84
N ALA A 335 -45.72 -18.86 17.81
CA ALA A 335 -47.00 -19.08 18.49
C ALA A 335 -46.94 -18.92 20.03
N SER A 336 -45.74 -18.97 20.61
CA SER A 336 -45.44 -18.90 22.05
C SER A 336 -44.05 -18.29 22.27
N GLY A 337 -43.60 -18.19 23.52
CA GLY A 337 -42.27 -17.68 23.89
C GLY A 337 -42.32 -16.26 24.44
N ASN A 338 -41.35 -15.90 25.28
CA ASN A 338 -41.24 -14.54 25.82
C ASN A 338 -40.19 -13.79 25.00
N ASN A 339 -40.63 -13.09 23.95
CA ASN A 339 -39.73 -12.46 23.01
C ASN A 339 -39.44 -11.01 23.39
N THR A 340 -38.20 -10.56 23.18
CA THR A 340 -37.78 -9.19 23.45
C THR A 340 -37.34 -8.51 22.17
N ILE A 341 -38.04 -7.45 21.74
CA ILE A 341 -37.70 -6.65 20.57
C ILE A 341 -37.11 -5.33 21.03
N ASN A 342 -35.84 -5.09 20.72
CA ASN A 342 -35.14 -3.85 21.01
C ASN A 342 -35.14 -2.96 19.78
N LEU A 343 -35.64 -1.74 19.92
CA LEU A 343 -35.60 -0.71 18.89
C LEU A 343 -34.41 0.22 19.18
N ALA A 344 -33.43 0.22 18.28
CA ALA A 344 -32.27 1.11 18.33
C ALA A 344 -32.63 2.54 17.86
N ALA A 345 -31.63 3.44 17.78
CA ALA A 345 -31.78 4.88 17.58
C ALA A 345 -32.30 5.34 16.19
N LEU A 346 -33.47 4.88 15.76
CA LEU A 346 -34.08 5.19 14.46
C LEU A 346 -35.62 5.30 14.53
N THR A 347 -36.21 5.96 13.54
CA THR A 347 -37.65 5.89 13.25
C THR A 347 -37.98 4.52 12.65
N TYR A 348 -38.60 3.67 13.45
CA TYR A 348 -39.11 2.37 13.04
C TYR A 348 -40.40 2.53 12.25
N THR A 349 -40.46 1.97 11.04
CA THR A 349 -41.66 1.95 10.17
C THR A 349 -42.09 0.53 9.76
N GLY A 350 -41.56 -0.48 10.45
CA GLY A 350 -41.89 -1.89 10.19
C GLY A 350 -43.12 -2.39 10.94
N THR A 351 -43.41 -3.67 10.78
CA THR A 351 -44.45 -4.40 11.50
C THR A 351 -43.84 -5.42 12.46
N THR A 352 -44.22 -5.36 13.73
CA THR A 352 -43.94 -6.40 14.74
C THR A 352 -45.27 -7.04 15.11
N ALA A 353 -45.48 -8.30 14.72
CA ALA A 353 -46.72 -9.01 14.95
C ALA A 353 -46.47 -10.22 15.84
N PHE A 354 -46.68 -10.09 17.16
CA PHE A 354 -46.46 -11.16 18.12
C PHE A 354 -47.50 -12.27 18.02
N GLY A 355 -47.14 -13.46 18.52
CA GLY A 355 -47.98 -14.63 18.50
C GLY A 355 -49.17 -14.57 19.46
N ALA A 356 -49.87 -15.70 19.55
CA ALA A 356 -51.08 -15.84 20.36
C ALA A 356 -50.82 -16.01 21.86
N ALA A 357 -49.60 -16.36 22.27
CA ALA A 357 -49.20 -16.59 23.65
C ALA A 357 -47.76 -16.11 23.90
N GLY A 358 -47.39 -15.92 25.17
CA GLY A 358 -46.08 -15.38 25.56
C GLY A 358 -46.18 -14.08 26.35
N ALA A 359 -45.13 -13.74 27.09
CA ALA A 359 -44.95 -12.42 27.69
C ALA A 359 -43.88 -11.67 26.89
N ASP A 360 -44.32 -10.99 25.83
CA ASP A 360 -43.44 -10.29 24.92
C ASP A 360 -43.11 -8.88 25.43
N THR A 361 -41.95 -8.38 25.06
CA THR A 361 -41.46 -7.06 25.46
C THR A 361 -40.92 -6.31 24.25
N VAL A 362 -41.30 -5.04 24.12
CA VAL A 362 -40.69 -4.10 23.19
C VAL A 362 -39.94 -3.04 23.99
N ASN A 363 -38.64 -2.98 23.80
CA ASN A 363 -37.77 -1.98 24.42
C ASN A 363 -37.50 -0.85 23.42
N VAL A 364 -37.90 0.37 23.80
CA VAL A 364 -37.57 1.59 23.07
C VAL A 364 -36.48 2.32 23.84
N THR A 365 -35.26 2.27 23.31
CA THR A 365 -34.08 2.86 23.95
C THR A 365 -33.73 4.23 23.35
N VAL A 366 -32.70 4.90 23.88
CA VAL A 366 -32.32 6.27 23.50
C VAL A 366 -32.23 6.45 21.98
N GLY A 367 -33.07 7.33 21.43
CA GLY A 367 -33.16 7.62 20.00
C GLY A 367 -34.13 6.73 19.19
N GLY A 368 -34.71 5.69 19.79
CA GLY A 368 -35.73 4.87 19.14
C GLY A 368 -37.07 5.60 19.05
N ASN A 369 -37.74 5.49 17.91
CA ASN A 369 -39.01 6.13 17.65
C ASN A 369 -39.99 5.14 17.00
N ILE A 370 -41.15 4.92 17.61
CA ILE A 370 -42.20 4.00 17.14
C ILE A 370 -43.31 4.66 16.30
N SER A 371 -43.22 5.96 16.05
CA SER A 371 -44.30 6.75 15.43
C SER A 371 -44.72 6.28 14.04
N GLY A 372 -43.88 5.51 13.34
CA GLY A 372 -44.17 4.97 12.01
C GLY A 372 -44.44 3.46 11.99
N GLY A 373 -44.27 2.76 13.11
CA GLY A 373 -44.31 1.31 13.17
C GLY A 373 -45.66 0.77 13.61
N THR A 374 -45.94 -0.48 13.26
CA THR A 374 -47.12 -1.20 13.75
C THR A 374 -46.69 -2.32 14.70
N ILE A 375 -47.29 -2.38 15.88
CA ILE A 375 -47.11 -3.48 16.84
C ILE A 375 -48.48 -4.14 17.05
N THR A 376 -48.59 -5.43 16.76
CA THR A 376 -49.80 -6.22 17.01
C THR A 376 -49.52 -7.39 17.93
N THR A 377 -50.51 -7.76 18.72
CA THR A 377 -50.46 -8.88 19.65
C THR A 377 -51.48 -9.91 19.18
N GLY A 378 -51.07 -11.11 18.79
CA GLY A 378 -51.98 -12.18 18.36
C GLY A 378 -52.87 -12.76 19.46
N GLY A 379 -52.84 -12.20 20.67
CA GLY A 379 -53.55 -12.68 21.87
C GLY A 379 -52.72 -12.59 23.15
N ALA A 380 -51.40 -12.41 23.03
CA ALA A 380 -50.45 -12.24 24.13
C ALA A 380 -50.42 -10.82 24.74
N SER A 381 -49.86 -10.68 25.94
CA SER A 381 -49.56 -9.36 26.52
C SER A 381 -48.20 -8.87 26.05
N VAL A 382 -48.12 -7.65 25.51
CA VAL A 382 -46.85 -6.98 25.19
C VAL A 382 -46.57 -5.86 26.18
N ALA A 383 -45.43 -5.93 26.85
CA ALA A 383 -44.91 -4.82 27.63
C ALA A 383 -44.16 -3.85 26.72
N LEU A 384 -44.45 -2.55 26.82
CA LEU A 384 -43.66 -1.50 26.19
C LEU A 384 -42.79 -0.82 27.25
N VAL A 385 -41.47 -0.88 27.07
CA VAL A 385 -40.49 -0.28 27.98
C VAL A 385 -39.86 0.93 27.32
N LEU A 386 -40.05 2.11 27.91
CA LEU A 386 -39.49 3.38 27.46
C LEU A 386 -38.36 3.79 28.42
N SER A 387 -37.16 4.05 27.89
CA SER A 387 -36.04 4.64 28.67
C SER A 387 -35.94 6.15 28.41
N GLY A 388 -35.43 6.93 29.37
CA GLY A 388 -35.59 8.39 29.51
C GLY A 388 -35.09 9.34 28.39
N ALA A 389 -34.79 8.83 27.19
CA ALA A 389 -34.54 9.61 25.99
C ALA A 389 -35.09 8.96 24.69
N GLY A 390 -36.05 8.03 24.81
CA GLY A 390 -36.90 7.59 23.70
C GLY A 390 -38.11 8.51 23.55
N SER A 391 -38.55 8.76 22.32
CA SER A 391 -39.68 9.66 21.99
C SER A 391 -40.79 8.92 21.27
#